data_AF-A0A350M509-F1
#
_entry.id   AF-A0A350M509-F1
#
_cell.length_a   1.000
_cell.length_b   1.000
_cell.length_c   1.000
_cell.angle_alpha   90.00
_cell.angle_beta   90.00
_cell.angle_gamma   90.00
#
_symmetry.space_group_name_H-M   'P 1'
#
loop_
_entity.id
_entity.type
_entity.pdbx_description
1 polymer ?
#
loop_
_entity_poly.entity_id
_entity_poly.type
_entity_poly.pdbx_seq_one_letter_code
_entity_poly.pdbx_strand_id
1 'polypeptide(L)'
;MALEKFSYDNKIVKMFAIATILWGVVGMLVGLLVAFQFIFPSLNFGIEYTTFGRTRPLHTNAVIFAFVGNGIFAGVYYSLQRLLKARMFSDVLSRINFWGWQFIIVSAAVTLLMGLTTGKEYAELEWPIDILIAGIWVVFGWNMFATILKRRERHLYVAIWFYIATFVTVAVLHIVNSFELPVSFFKSYSVYAGVQDALVQWWYGHNAV
;
A
#
# COMPACT_ATOMS: atom_id res chain seq x y z
N MET A 1 -5.47 -19.22 -38.94
CA MET A 1 -5.13 -18.73 -37.59
C MET A 1 -6.25 -19.14 -36.64
N ALA A 2 -5.95 -19.92 -35.60
CA ALA A 2 -6.93 -20.25 -34.57
C ALA A 2 -7.24 -18.99 -33.73
N LEU A 3 -8.51 -18.72 -33.44
CA LEU A 3 -8.91 -17.63 -32.55
C LEU A 3 -8.43 -17.95 -31.13
N GLU A 4 -7.51 -17.14 -30.61
CA GLU A 4 -6.95 -17.32 -29.27
C GLU A 4 -8.02 -16.96 -28.20
N LYS A 5 -8.56 -17.99 -27.54
CA LYS A 5 -9.52 -17.86 -26.44
C LYS A 5 -8.80 -17.78 -25.11
N PHE A 6 -9.19 -16.84 -24.26
CA PHE A 6 -8.67 -16.72 -22.89
C PHE A 6 -9.79 -16.31 -21.93
N SER A 7 -9.59 -16.58 -20.64
CA SER A 7 -10.49 -16.15 -19.57
C SER A 7 -9.77 -15.12 -18.68
N TYR A 8 -10.52 -14.17 -18.14
CA TYR A 8 -10.00 -13.22 -17.15
C TYR A 8 -9.82 -13.89 -15.79
N ASP A 9 -8.80 -13.45 -15.03
CA ASP A 9 -8.67 -13.82 -13.63
C ASP A 9 -9.52 -12.89 -12.76
N ASN A 10 -10.74 -13.31 -12.43
CA ASN A 10 -11.59 -12.59 -11.47
C ASN A 10 -11.41 -13.09 -10.03
N LYS A 11 -10.65 -14.17 -9.80
CA LYS A 11 -10.43 -14.69 -8.44
C LYS A 11 -9.60 -13.69 -7.64
N ILE A 12 -8.50 -13.22 -8.22
CA ILE A 12 -7.65 -12.22 -7.57
C ILE A 12 -8.39 -10.91 -7.30
N VAL A 13 -9.22 -10.46 -8.24
CA VAL A 13 -10.05 -9.26 -8.08
C VAL A 13 -10.99 -9.43 -6.89
N LYS A 14 -11.66 -10.59 -6.78
CA LYS A 14 -12.55 -10.87 -5.66
C LYS A 14 -11.81 -10.87 -4.32
N MET A 15 -10.60 -11.44 -4.27
CA MET A 15 -9.77 -11.45 -3.07
C MET A 15 -9.44 -10.02 -2.61
N PHE A 16 -8.94 -9.16 -3.50
CA PHE A 16 -8.66 -7.76 -3.18
C PHE A 16 -9.93 -6.99 -2.82
N ALA A 17 -11.05 -7.18 -3.53
CA ALA A 17 -12.30 -6.50 -3.22
C ALA A 17 -12.86 -6.88 -1.82
N ILE A 18 -12.75 -8.15 -1.42
CA ILE A 18 -13.12 -8.59 -0.07
C ILE A 18 -12.17 -7.95 0.97
N ALA A 19 -10.86 -7.95 0.70
CA ALA A 19 -9.88 -7.32 1.57
C ALA A 19 -10.12 -5.81 1.71
N THR A 20 -10.49 -5.11 0.63
CA THR A 20 -10.90 -3.70 0.66
C THR A 20 -12.03 -3.48 1.65
N ILE A 21 -13.11 -4.27 1.56
CA ILE A 21 -14.25 -4.13 2.48
C ILE A 21 -13.81 -4.38 3.93
N LEU A 22 -13.06 -5.46 4.16
CA LEU A 22 -12.57 -5.84 5.49
C LEU A 22 -11.73 -4.71 6.11
N TRP A 23 -10.70 -4.26 5.40
CA TRP A 23 -9.79 -3.22 5.89
C TRP A 23 -10.43 -1.84 5.94
N GLY A 24 -11.44 -1.58 5.10
CA GLY A 24 -12.29 -0.39 5.20
C GLY A 24 -13.04 -0.34 6.52
N VAL A 25 -13.67 -1.45 6.91
CA VAL A 25 -14.35 -1.56 8.21
C VAL A 25 -13.34 -1.40 9.36
N VAL A 26 -12.22 -2.13 9.32
CA VAL A 26 -11.20 -2.07 10.37
C VAL A 26 -10.63 -0.65 10.50
N GLY A 27 -10.19 -0.04 9.39
CA GLY A 27 -9.60 1.30 9.39
C GLY A 27 -10.55 2.36 9.92
N MET A 28 -11.83 2.31 9.54
CA MET A 28 -12.85 3.25 10.03
C MET A 28 -13.18 3.04 11.51
N LEU A 29 -13.21 1.79 12.00
CA LEU A 29 -13.40 1.50 13.43
C LEU A 29 -12.24 2.02 14.29
N VAL A 30 -10.99 1.84 13.84
CA VAL A 30 -9.82 2.45 14.52
C VAL A 30 -9.90 3.97 14.46
N GLY A 31 -10.36 4.55 13.35
CA GLY A 31 -10.59 5.99 13.24
C GLY A 31 -11.62 6.50 14.24
N LEU A 32 -12.72 5.78 14.41
CA LEU A 32 -13.74 6.09 15.41
C LEU A 32 -13.17 5.99 16.84
N LEU A 33 -12.37 4.96 17.14
CA LEU A 33 -11.68 4.84 18.42
C LEU A 33 -10.76 6.05 18.68
N VAL A 34 -9.91 6.41 17.72
CA VAL A 34 -8.97 7.53 17.82
C VAL A 34 -9.72 8.85 18.01
N ALA A 35 -10.83 9.06 17.31
CA ALA A 35 -11.69 10.22 17.50
C ALA A 35 -12.26 10.29 18.93
N PHE A 36 -12.73 9.16 19.48
CA PHE A 36 -13.21 9.13 20.86
C PHE A 36 -12.08 9.26 21.88
N GLN A 37 -10.89 8.74 21.63
CA GLN A 37 -9.71 8.93 22.51
C GLN A 37 -9.31 10.39 22.62
N PHE A 38 -9.51 11.19 21.57
CA PHE A 38 -9.24 12.61 21.57
C PHE A 38 -10.20 13.40 22.47
N ILE A 39 -11.47 12.97 22.54
CA ILE A 39 -12.51 13.61 23.37
C ILE A 39 -12.50 13.06 24.80
N PHE A 40 -12.32 11.75 24.94
CA PHE A 40 -12.37 10.99 26.19
C PHE A 40 -11.05 10.24 26.41
N PRO A 41 -10.06 10.86 27.07
CA PRO A 41 -8.75 10.25 27.27
C PRO A 41 -8.76 8.92 28.02
N SER A 42 -9.81 8.60 28.78
CA SER A 42 -9.99 7.29 29.44
C SER A 42 -10.01 6.11 28.46
N LEU A 43 -10.38 6.35 27.20
CA LEU A 43 -10.38 5.34 26.13
C LEU A 43 -8.98 5.01 25.59
N ASN A 44 -7.92 5.56 26.17
CA ASN A 44 -6.56 5.06 25.98
C ASN A 44 -6.30 3.77 26.78
N PHE A 45 -7.22 3.38 27.68
CA PHE A 45 -7.23 2.12 28.47
C PHE A 45 -6.02 1.88 29.39
N GLY A 46 -5.14 2.86 29.57
CA GLY A 46 -4.00 2.77 30.48
C GLY A 46 -2.91 1.77 30.06
N ILE A 47 -2.94 1.27 28.82
CA ILE A 47 -1.90 0.40 28.26
C ILE A 47 -1.23 1.05 27.06
N GLU A 48 0.05 0.80 26.88
CA GLU A 48 0.87 1.49 25.87
C GLU A 48 0.39 1.28 24.44
N TYR A 49 -0.09 0.07 24.11
CA TYR A 49 -0.50 -0.33 22.76
C TYR A 49 -1.72 0.43 22.25
N THR A 50 -2.63 0.82 23.14
CA THR A 50 -3.90 1.46 22.75
C THR A 50 -3.87 2.98 22.88
N THR A 51 -2.72 3.58 23.16
CA THR A 51 -2.61 5.03 23.27
C THR A 51 -2.86 5.71 21.91
N PHE A 52 -3.45 6.90 21.93
CA PHE A 52 -3.74 7.73 20.76
C PHE A 52 -2.52 7.88 19.84
N GLY A 53 -1.32 8.05 20.43
CA GLY A 53 -0.07 8.19 19.68
C GLY A 53 0.29 6.96 18.83
N ARG A 54 -0.13 5.76 19.23
CA ARG A 54 0.11 4.50 18.49
C ARG A 54 -1.07 4.11 17.61
N THR A 55 -2.30 4.38 18.06
CA THR A 55 -3.52 4.06 17.29
C THR A 55 -3.77 5.03 16.13
N ARG A 56 -3.29 6.28 16.21
CA ARG A 56 -3.37 7.26 15.10
C ARG A 56 -2.63 6.79 13.84
N PRO A 57 -1.32 6.49 13.85
CA PRO A 57 -0.64 6.02 12.65
C PRO A 57 -1.18 4.67 12.18
N LEU A 58 -1.69 3.82 13.07
CA LEU A 58 -2.41 2.60 12.70
C LEU A 58 -3.66 2.92 11.86
N HIS A 59 -4.50 3.85 12.30
CA HIS A 59 -5.67 4.29 11.54
C HIS A 59 -5.27 4.80 10.15
N THR A 60 -4.29 5.71 10.09
CA THR A 60 -3.80 6.27 8.84
C THR A 60 -3.36 5.19 7.85
N ASN A 61 -2.50 4.26 8.30
CA ASN A 61 -2.02 3.17 7.46
C ASN A 61 -3.14 2.19 7.05
N ALA A 62 -4.06 1.88 7.97
CA ALA A 62 -5.19 1.01 7.68
C ALA A 62 -6.17 1.62 6.66
N VAL A 63 -6.43 2.92 6.71
CA VAL A 63 -7.34 3.55 5.75
C VAL A 63 -6.67 3.78 4.39
N ILE A 64 -5.41 4.20 4.36
CA ILE A 64 -4.73 4.50 3.10
C ILE A 64 -4.20 3.22 2.45
N PHE A 65 -3.28 2.52 3.08
CA PHE A 65 -2.58 1.41 2.43
C PHE A 65 -3.36 0.09 2.50
N ALA A 66 -4.12 -0.14 3.58
CA ALA A 66 -4.96 -1.34 3.64
C ALA A 66 -6.27 -1.16 2.87
N PHE A 67 -7.13 -0.19 3.23
CA PHE A 67 -8.41 -0.01 2.54
C PHE A 67 -8.23 0.49 1.09
N VAL A 68 -7.69 1.70 0.90
CA VAL A 68 -7.56 2.29 -0.45
C VAL A 68 -6.56 1.49 -1.29
N GLY A 69 -5.43 1.04 -0.73
CA GLY A 69 -4.45 0.23 -1.44
C GLY A 69 -5.03 -1.09 -2.00
N ASN A 70 -5.78 -1.85 -1.19
CA ASN A 70 -6.50 -3.04 -1.72
C ASN A 70 -7.52 -2.64 -2.80
N GLY A 71 -8.18 -1.49 -2.65
CA GLY A 71 -9.13 -0.96 -3.64
C GLY A 71 -8.47 -0.66 -4.98
N ILE A 72 -7.28 -0.04 -4.97
CA ILE A 72 -6.47 0.21 -6.15
C ILE A 72 -6.11 -1.11 -6.83
N PHE A 73 -5.60 -2.10 -6.08
CA PHE A 73 -5.26 -3.39 -6.67
C PHE A 73 -6.48 -4.10 -7.27
N ALA A 74 -7.61 -4.11 -6.58
CA ALA A 74 -8.86 -4.66 -7.13
C ALA A 74 -9.24 -3.97 -8.44
N GLY A 75 -9.19 -2.64 -8.46
CA GLY A 75 -9.48 -1.80 -9.63
C GLY A 75 -8.56 -2.12 -10.80
N VAL A 76 -7.24 -2.11 -10.58
CA VAL A 76 -6.23 -2.39 -11.60
C VAL A 76 -6.34 -3.81 -12.13
N TYR A 77 -6.38 -4.84 -11.26
CA TYR A 77 -6.49 -6.24 -11.70
C TYR A 77 -7.79 -6.49 -12.48
N TYR A 78 -8.87 -5.77 -12.18
CA TYR A 78 -10.12 -5.89 -12.92
C TYR A 78 -10.07 -5.17 -14.27
N SER A 79 -9.68 -3.90 -14.26
CA SER A 79 -9.78 -3.02 -15.43
C SER A 79 -8.69 -3.32 -16.45
N LEU A 80 -7.44 -3.56 -16.02
CA LEU A 80 -6.29 -3.75 -16.90
C LEU A 80 -6.53 -4.91 -17.88
N GLN A 81 -7.06 -6.02 -17.36
CA GLN A 81 -7.35 -7.19 -18.19
C GLN A 81 -8.34 -6.88 -19.32
N ARG A 82 -9.40 -6.11 -19.00
CA ARG A 82 -10.49 -5.77 -19.92
C ARG A 82 -10.07 -4.71 -20.93
N LEU A 83 -9.39 -3.67 -20.45
CA LEU A 83 -8.92 -2.55 -21.28
C LEU A 83 -7.86 -2.99 -22.28
N LEU A 84 -7.00 -3.94 -21.91
CA LEU A 84 -5.99 -4.49 -22.81
C LEU A 84 -6.46 -5.69 -23.63
N LYS A 85 -7.68 -6.18 -23.35
CA LYS A 85 -8.23 -7.45 -23.84
C LYS A 85 -7.22 -8.60 -23.71
N ALA A 86 -6.64 -8.73 -22.53
CA ALA A 86 -5.65 -9.76 -22.21
C ALA A 86 -5.79 -10.23 -20.75
N ARG A 87 -5.62 -11.51 -20.47
CA ARG A 87 -5.49 -11.99 -19.07
C ARG A 87 -4.24 -11.37 -18.44
N MET A 88 -4.21 -11.21 -17.12
CA MET A 88 -2.97 -10.87 -16.39
C MET A 88 -1.79 -11.75 -16.82
N PHE A 89 -0.58 -11.19 -16.74
CA PHE A 89 0.64 -11.89 -17.14
C PHE A 89 0.89 -13.15 -16.32
N SER A 90 0.82 -13.07 -14.99
CA SER A 90 1.03 -14.22 -14.11
C SER A 90 0.08 -14.22 -12.92
N ASP A 91 -0.72 -15.29 -12.81
CA ASP A 91 -1.59 -15.56 -11.66
C ASP A 91 -0.78 -15.82 -10.36
N VAL A 92 0.49 -16.22 -10.49
CA VAL A 92 1.40 -16.42 -9.35
C VAL A 92 1.85 -15.06 -8.81
N LEU A 93 2.29 -14.14 -9.69
CA LEU A 93 2.66 -12.78 -9.27
C LEU A 93 1.47 -12.04 -8.67
N SER A 94 0.27 -12.23 -9.24
CA SER A 94 -0.98 -11.72 -8.66
C SER A 94 -1.19 -12.19 -7.22
N ARG A 95 -0.95 -13.48 -6.94
CA ARG A 95 -1.09 -14.05 -5.59
C ARG A 95 0.02 -13.61 -4.64
N ILE A 96 1.26 -13.49 -5.11
CA ILE A 96 2.38 -12.95 -4.32
C ILE A 96 2.08 -11.51 -3.93
N ASN A 97 1.58 -10.69 -4.87
CA ASN A 97 1.14 -9.33 -4.56
C ASN A 97 0.08 -9.34 -3.45
N PHE A 98 -1.01 -10.10 -3.63
CA PHE A 98 -2.08 -10.14 -2.63
C PHE A 98 -1.59 -10.53 -1.23
N TRP A 99 -0.94 -11.69 -1.10
CA TRP A 99 -0.52 -12.18 0.20
C TRP A 99 0.61 -11.37 0.80
N GLY A 100 1.53 -10.87 -0.02
CA GLY A 100 2.57 -9.94 0.42
C GLY A 100 1.97 -8.65 0.96
N TRP A 101 0.98 -8.08 0.27
CA TRP A 101 0.28 -6.89 0.73
C TRP A 101 -0.50 -7.13 2.03
N GLN A 102 -1.20 -8.27 2.16
CA GLN A 102 -1.89 -8.61 3.41
C GLN A 102 -0.90 -8.77 4.57
N PHE A 103 0.25 -9.39 4.31
CA PHE A 103 1.29 -9.55 5.32
C PHE A 103 1.91 -8.20 5.74
N ILE A 104 2.14 -7.28 4.80
CA ILE A 104 2.55 -5.89 5.11
C ILE A 104 1.53 -5.22 6.03
N ILE A 105 0.24 -5.30 5.71
CA ILE A 105 -0.83 -4.68 6.50
C ILE A 105 -0.87 -5.25 7.92
N VAL A 106 -0.79 -6.57 8.07
CA VAL A 106 -0.76 -7.22 9.39
C VAL A 106 0.51 -6.84 10.15
N SER A 107 1.66 -6.78 9.47
CA SER A 107 2.92 -6.34 10.07
C SER A 107 2.81 -4.91 10.58
N ALA A 108 2.25 -4.00 9.77
CA ALA A 108 1.98 -2.62 10.16
C ALA A 108 1.09 -2.53 11.41
N ALA A 109 0.03 -3.34 11.47
CA ALA A 109 -0.85 -3.39 12.63
C ALA A 109 -0.10 -3.77 13.91
N VAL A 110 0.78 -4.77 13.84
CA VAL A 110 1.58 -5.22 14.97
C VAL A 110 2.64 -4.19 15.36
N THR A 111 3.46 -3.74 14.40
CA THR A 111 4.62 -2.90 14.69
C THR A 111 4.22 -1.51 15.18
N LEU A 112 3.18 -0.90 14.60
CA LEU A 112 2.71 0.43 15.02
C LEU A 112 2.13 0.40 16.43
N LEU A 113 1.36 -0.64 16.79
CA LEU A 113 0.87 -0.80 18.17
C LEU A 113 2.02 -1.06 19.15
N MET A 114 3.07 -1.77 18.73
CA MET A 114 4.30 -1.93 19.53
C MET A 114 5.13 -0.63 19.66
N GLY A 115 4.75 0.45 18.96
CA GLY A 115 5.45 1.74 19.00
C GLY A 115 6.69 1.79 18.12
N LEU A 116 6.85 0.84 17.20
CA LEU A 116 7.95 0.79 16.24
C LEU A 116 7.58 1.67 15.05
N THR A 117 8.15 2.88 15.02
CA THR A 117 7.88 3.85 13.97
C THR A 117 9.05 4.79 13.70
N THR A 118 9.16 5.20 12.44
CA THR A 118 10.05 6.27 11.97
C THR A 118 9.54 7.66 12.39
N GLY A 119 8.25 7.79 12.71
CA GLY A 119 7.59 9.07 13.03
C GLY A 119 7.25 9.93 11.80
N LYS A 120 7.55 9.45 10.58
CA LYS A 120 7.20 10.12 9.33
C LYS A 120 5.77 9.80 8.91
N GLU A 121 4.92 10.81 8.75
CA GLU A 121 3.51 10.60 8.40
C GLU A 121 3.35 9.86 7.06
N TYR A 122 2.46 8.87 7.00
CA TYR A 122 2.26 7.98 5.86
C TYR A 122 3.46 7.09 5.49
N ALA A 123 4.59 7.21 6.19
CA ALA A 123 5.81 6.41 6.02
C ALA A 123 6.30 5.90 7.38
N GLU A 124 5.37 5.53 8.26
CA GLU A 124 5.64 5.26 9.67
C GLU A 124 6.35 3.92 9.92
N LEU A 125 6.33 3.01 8.95
CA LEU A 125 6.82 1.64 9.09
C LEU A 125 8.35 1.61 9.01
N GLU A 126 8.97 0.70 9.75
CA GLU A 126 10.43 0.58 9.81
C GLU A 126 11.01 -0.16 8.60
N TRP A 127 12.31 0.05 8.36
CA TRP A 127 13.04 -0.37 7.16
C TRP A 127 12.80 -1.81 6.64
N PRO A 128 12.59 -2.87 7.45
CA PRO A 128 12.32 -4.19 6.89
C PRO A 128 10.99 -4.24 6.14
N ILE A 129 9.99 -3.50 6.63
CA ILE A 129 8.67 -3.42 6.00
C ILE A 129 8.73 -2.51 4.78
N ASP A 130 9.53 -1.45 4.80
CA ASP A 130 9.74 -0.59 3.63
C ASP A 130 10.38 -1.32 2.45
N ILE A 131 11.37 -2.18 2.72
CA ILE A 131 11.97 -3.05 1.69
C ILE A 131 10.92 -4.03 1.16
N LEU A 132 10.10 -4.60 2.04
CA LEU A 132 9.06 -5.53 1.63
C LEU A 132 7.99 -4.85 0.77
N ILE A 133 7.57 -3.62 1.14
CA ILE A 133 6.67 -2.79 0.34
C ILE A 133 7.26 -2.58 -1.06
N ALA A 134 8.52 -2.14 -1.15
CA ALA A 134 9.18 -1.93 -2.43
C ALA A 134 9.20 -3.22 -3.27
N GLY A 135 9.52 -4.36 -2.67
CA GLY A 135 9.52 -5.66 -3.34
C GLY A 135 8.15 -6.07 -3.86
N ILE A 136 7.10 -5.96 -3.05
CA ILE A 136 5.73 -6.28 -3.45
C ILE A 136 5.21 -5.30 -4.51
N TRP A 137 5.57 -4.02 -4.40
CA TRP A 137 5.25 -3.01 -5.41
C TRP A 137 5.89 -3.36 -6.76
N VAL A 138 7.16 -3.78 -6.78
CA VAL A 138 7.83 -4.26 -8.00
C VAL A 138 7.14 -5.50 -8.58
N VAL A 139 6.74 -6.47 -7.76
CA VAL A 139 5.97 -7.64 -8.20
C VAL A 139 4.66 -7.22 -8.89
N PHE A 140 3.94 -6.28 -8.28
CA PHE A 140 2.73 -5.70 -8.86
C PHE A 140 3.00 -5.01 -10.20
N GLY A 141 3.98 -4.10 -10.23
CA GLY A 141 4.36 -3.34 -11.42
C GLY A 141 4.80 -4.25 -12.56
N TRP A 142 5.66 -5.23 -12.28
CA TRP A 142 6.11 -6.19 -13.29
C TRP A 142 4.94 -6.95 -13.92
N ASN A 143 4.00 -7.43 -13.11
CA ASN A 143 2.81 -8.11 -13.62
C ASN A 143 1.93 -7.17 -14.46
N MET A 144 1.79 -5.90 -14.06
CA MET A 144 1.07 -4.87 -14.82
C MET A 144 1.75 -4.59 -16.17
N PHE A 145 3.03 -4.23 -16.19
CA PHE A 145 3.76 -3.93 -17.42
C PHE A 145 3.85 -5.13 -18.36
N ALA A 146 4.12 -6.33 -17.84
CA ALA A 146 4.12 -7.53 -18.66
C ALA A 146 2.73 -7.80 -19.28
N THR A 147 1.65 -7.44 -18.59
CA THR A 147 0.28 -7.50 -19.16
C THR A 147 0.08 -6.46 -20.27
N ILE A 148 0.58 -5.23 -20.08
CA ILE A 148 0.58 -4.15 -21.08
C ILE A 148 1.38 -4.53 -22.34
N LEU A 149 2.50 -5.23 -22.17
CA LEU A 149 3.35 -5.67 -23.28
C LEU A 149 2.67 -6.73 -24.15
N LYS A 150 1.89 -7.64 -23.56
CA LYS A 150 1.14 -8.68 -24.29
C LYS A 150 -0.29 -8.29 -24.69
N ARG A 151 -0.62 -7.00 -24.63
CA ARG A 151 -1.97 -6.50 -24.92
C ARG A 151 -2.40 -6.82 -26.34
N ARG A 152 -3.71 -6.89 -26.56
CA ARG A 152 -4.31 -7.05 -27.90
C ARG A 152 -4.79 -5.72 -28.50
N GLU A 153 -4.90 -4.69 -27.67
CA GLU A 153 -5.27 -3.34 -28.12
C GLU A 153 -4.06 -2.52 -28.56
N ARG A 154 -4.19 -1.80 -29.67
CA ARG A 154 -3.09 -0.95 -30.17
C ARG A 154 -2.85 0.23 -29.25
N HIS A 155 -3.93 0.91 -28.86
CA HIS A 155 -3.91 2.07 -27.99
C HIS A 155 -4.12 1.69 -26.53
N LEU A 156 -3.47 2.44 -25.63
CA LEU A 156 -3.70 2.31 -24.21
C LEU A 156 -4.83 3.27 -23.81
N TYR A 157 -5.83 2.72 -23.14
CA TYR A 157 -6.86 3.54 -22.52
C TYR A 157 -6.25 4.45 -21.44
N VAL A 158 -6.76 5.67 -21.30
CA VAL A 158 -6.18 6.72 -20.45
C VAL A 158 -6.02 6.28 -18.99
N ALA A 159 -6.95 5.47 -18.44
CA ALA A 159 -6.80 4.96 -17.06
C ALA A 159 -5.51 4.15 -16.86
N ILE A 160 -4.99 3.49 -17.90
CA ILE A 160 -3.72 2.75 -17.83
C ILE A 160 -2.55 3.72 -17.68
N TRP A 161 -2.63 4.91 -18.26
CA TRP A 161 -1.59 5.94 -18.08
C TRP A 161 -1.53 6.38 -16.61
N PHE A 162 -2.70 6.57 -15.99
CA PHE A 162 -2.78 6.87 -14.56
C PHE A 162 -2.22 5.72 -13.71
N TYR A 163 -2.49 4.45 -14.03
CA TYR A 163 -1.89 3.32 -13.29
C TYR A 163 -0.36 3.27 -13.43
N ILE A 164 0.16 3.53 -14.63
CA ILE A 164 1.61 3.62 -14.86
C ILE A 164 2.21 4.78 -14.05
N ALA A 165 1.59 5.96 -14.10
CA ALA A 165 2.04 7.12 -13.35
C ALA A 165 2.01 6.86 -11.84
N THR A 166 0.92 6.30 -11.31
CA THR A 166 0.81 5.89 -9.90
C THR A 166 1.91 4.91 -9.52
N PHE A 167 2.13 3.86 -10.32
CA PHE A 167 3.17 2.88 -10.02
C PHE A 167 4.56 3.52 -9.95
N VAL A 168 4.92 4.32 -10.96
CA VAL A 168 6.25 4.94 -11.05
C VAL A 168 6.44 5.97 -9.95
N THR A 169 5.49 6.90 -9.80
CA THR A 169 5.58 7.96 -8.81
C THR A 169 5.63 7.38 -7.40
N VAL A 170 4.71 6.50 -7.02
CA VAL A 170 4.72 5.90 -5.66
C VAL A 170 6.02 5.13 -5.38
N ALA A 171 6.60 4.45 -6.37
CA ALA A 171 7.89 3.79 -6.19
C ALA A 171 9.02 4.80 -5.90
N VAL A 172 9.07 5.90 -6.64
CA VAL A 172 10.06 6.98 -6.44
C VAL A 172 9.85 7.65 -5.08
N LEU A 173 8.61 7.97 -4.73
CA LEU A 173 8.24 8.56 -3.44
C LEU A 173 8.70 7.67 -2.29
N HIS A 174 8.29 6.39 -2.31
CA HIS A 174 8.59 5.40 -1.27
C HIS A 174 10.10 5.24 -1.08
N ILE A 175 10.83 4.98 -2.16
CA ILE A 175 12.28 4.76 -2.07
C ILE A 175 12.98 6.01 -1.54
N VAL A 176 12.66 7.20 -2.06
CA VAL A 176 13.36 8.43 -1.66
C VAL A 176 13.04 8.83 -0.22
N ASN A 177 11.78 8.75 0.22
CA ASN A 177 11.43 9.15 1.59
C ASN A 177 11.90 8.14 2.66
N SER A 178 11.96 6.86 2.30
CA SER A 178 12.43 5.76 3.14
C SER A 178 13.94 5.50 3.01
N PHE A 179 14.72 6.48 2.54
CA PHE A 179 16.18 6.40 2.61
C PHE A 179 16.62 6.63 4.06
N GLU A 180 16.95 5.54 4.74
CA GLU A 180 17.23 5.54 6.17
C GLU A 180 18.37 4.59 6.53
N LEU A 181 19.12 4.93 7.59
CA LEU A 181 20.21 4.13 8.13
C LEU A 181 19.67 3.18 9.21
N PRO A 182 19.69 1.85 9.00
CA PRO A 182 19.29 0.88 10.03
C PRO A 182 20.28 0.90 11.20
N VAL A 183 19.77 1.05 12.42
CA VAL A 183 20.53 0.94 13.67
C VAL A 183 20.23 -0.38 14.39
N SER A 184 19.00 -0.86 14.28
CA SER A 184 18.60 -2.20 14.74
C SER A 184 17.53 -2.77 13.82
N PHE A 185 17.10 -4.01 14.07
CA PHE A 185 16.14 -4.68 13.18
C PHE A 185 14.81 -3.93 13.00
N PHE A 186 14.31 -3.26 14.04
CA PHE A 186 13.14 -2.39 13.96
C PHE A 186 13.47 -0.96 14.41
N LYS A 187 14.67 -0.48 14.07
CA LYS A 187 14.99 0.95 14.24
C LYS A 187 15.92 1.48 13.17
N SER A 188 15.53 2.58 12.57
CA SER A 188 16.32 3.38 11.63
C SER A 188 16.36 4.86 12.02
N TYR A 189 17.23 5.62 11.33
CA TYR A 189 17.19 7.08 11.28
C TYR A 189 17.17 7.56 9.82
N SER A 190 16.32 8.54 9.52
CA SER A 190 16.28 9.20 8.20
C SER A 190 17.67 9.70 7.81
N VAL A 191 18.03 9.54 6.53
CA VAL A 191 19.27 10.10 5.98
C VAL A 191 19.20 11.63 5.91
N TYR A 192 18.00 12.20 5.89
CA TYR A 192 17.78 13.65 5.88
C TYR A 192 17.56 14.17 7.31
N ALA A 193 17.77 15.48 7.52
CA ALA A 193 17.50 16.14 8.79
C ALA A 193 16.90 17.54 8.62
N GLY A 194 16.19 18.02 9.66
CA GLY A 194 15.67 19.39 9.73
C GLY A 194 14.75 19.75 8.55
N VAL A 195 14.99 20.92 7.94
CA VAL A 195 14.17 21.43 6.83
C VAL A 195 14.22 20.52 5.60
N GLN A 196 15.35 19.86 5.34
CA GLN A 196 15.46 18.93 4.21
C GLN A 196 14.58 17.70 4.40
N ASP A 197 14.58 17.13 5.60
CA ASP A 197 13.71 15.99 5.92
C ASP A 197 12.23 16.38 5.84
N ALA A 198 11.88 17.57 6.33
CA ALA A 198 10.52 18.09 6.21
C ALA A 198 10.07 18.27 4.75
N LEU A 199 10.95 18.80 3.88
CA LEU A 199 10.66 18.95 2.46
C LEU A 199 10.47 17.61 1.75
N VAL A 200 11.37 16.64 1.98
CA VAL A 200 11.25 15.29 1.40
C VAL A 200 9.99 14.61 1.92
N GLN A 201 9.73 14.71 3.23
CA GLN A 201 8.56 14.13 3.88
C GLN A 201 7.24 14.68 3.33
N TRP A 202 7.13 15.98 3.08
CA TRP A 202 5.89 16.57 2.56
C TRP A 202 5.78 16.53 1.04
N TRP A 203 6.90 16.46 0.31
CA TRP A 203 6.87 16.04 -1.08
C TRP A 203 6.31 14.62 -1.21
N TYR A 204 6.75 13.69 -0.35
CA TYR A 204 6.18 12.35 -0.24
C TYR A 204 4.70 12.40 0.14
N GLY A 205 4.37 13.01 1.29
CA GLY A 205 3.03 12.99 1.86
C GLY A 205 1.98 13.63 0.95
N HIS A 206 2.32 14.70 0.23
CA HIS A 206 1.39 15.30 -0.73
C HIS A 206 1.20 14.47 -1.98
N ASN A 207 2.27 13.87 -2.53
CA ASN A 207 2.15 13.05 -3.75
C ASN A 207 1.66 11.61 -3.45
N ALA A 208 1.52 11.24 -2.18
CA ALA A 208 0.95 9.97 -1.75
C ALA A 208 -0.60 9.95 -1.82
N VAL A 209 -1.26 11.12 -1.75
CA VAL A 209 -2.73 11.27 -1.87
C VAL A 209 -3.18 11.44 -3.32
#